data_AF-A0A7C4DFT9-F1
#
_entry.id   AF-A0A7C4DFT9-F1
#
_cell.length_a   1.000
_cell.length_b   1.000
_cell.length_c   1.000
_cell.angle_alpha   90.00
_cell.angle_beta   90.00
_cell.angle_gamma   90.00
#
_symmetry.space_group_name_H-M   'P 1'
#
loop_
_entity.id
_entity.type
_entity.pdbx_description
1 polymer ?
#
loop_
_entity_poly.entity_id
_entity_poly.type
_entity_poly.pdbx_seq_one_letter_code
_entity_poly.pdbx_strand_id
1 'polypeptide(L)'
;MNKKTLEFSLEERIELYKKAIQLHNDLGWGSRKIGEFLGINQSTVSDWLYRGRSPLTIYNKIKETQEYLNSRQMVRQLKIEKRIELYHKTLEFRKKFGWGYKKIAKELKLYPTTVRGWIQEKKCPLRKINMFEKKPSKELSYIIGAVMGDGNLKLKVHKIGFKIGRIRLSVKEREFALVFNKCLTKLLRRKKPYSIRATSDGRYEVVAYSIILTEFLTQKLDNLKPFIEAYPSDFIKGFADSEGWPNVTAGKEFDIEVQISNSCKEILEYVKFLLCKYFNIKSTVTPMENQEE
;
A
#
# COMPACT_ATOMS: atom_id res chain seq x y z
N MET A 1 30.03 -32.18 -3.34
CA MET A 1 30.73 -31.69 -4.56
C MET A 1 32.17 -31.39 -4.18
N ASN A 2 33.13 -31.91 -4.94
CA ASN A 2 34.56 -31.91 -4.58
C ASN A 2 35.29 -30.65 -5.14
N LYS A 3 36.35 -30.18 -4.46
CA LYS A 3 36.98 -28.86 -4.66
C LYS A 3 37.49 -28.59 -6.09
N LYS A 4 38.04 -29.57 -6.82
CA LYS A 4 38.56 -29.37 -8.20
C LYS A 4 37.50 -29.16 -9.27
N THR A 5 36.30 -29.72 -9.09
CA THR A 5 35.20 -29.50 -10.04
C THR A 5 34.59 -28.11 -9.96
N LEU A 6 34.86 -27.34 -8.90
CA LEU A 6 34.33 -25.98 -8.71
C LEU A 6 35.08 -24.91 -9.51
N GLU A 7 36.27 -25.23 -10.03
CA GLU A 7 37.14 -24.31 -10.78
C GLU A 7 36.69 -24.09 -12.23
N PHE A 8 35.98 -25.06 -12.83
CA PHE A 8 35.48 -24.95 -14.20
C PHE A 8 34.15 -24.19 -14.27
N SER A 9 33.97 -23.38 -15.31
CA SER A 9 32.71 -22.73 -15.67
C SER A 9 31.62 -23.77 -16.00
N LEU A 10 30.34 -23.36 -16.03
CA LEU A 10 29.24 -24.29 -16.33
C LEU A 10 29.32 -24.82 -17.77
N GLU A 11 29.80 -24.01 -18.70
CA GLU A 11 29.99 -24.35 -20.12
C GLU A 11 31.10 -25.39 -20.28
N GLU A 12 32.25 -25.16 -19.63
CA GLU A 12 33.37 -26.10 -19.61
C GLU A 12 32.98 -27.46 -19.04
N ARG A 13 32.16 -27.48 -17.98
CA ARG A 13 31.63 -28.73 -17.41
C ARG A 13 30.72 -29.49 -18.37
N ILE A 14 29.93 -28.78 -19.19
CA ILE A 14 29.05 -29.41 -20.19
C ILE A 14 29.89 -30.04 -21.31
N GLU A 15 30.95 -29.37 -21.75
CA GLU A 15 31.87 -29.92 -22.75
C GLU A 15 32.62 -31.15 -22.24
N LEU A 16 33.17 -31.08 -21.03
CA LEU A 16 33.83 -32.22 -20.37
C LEU A 16 32.86 -33.40 -20.19
N TYR A 17 31.59 -33.13 -19.86
CA TYR A 17 30.57 -34.16 -19.78
C TYR A 17 30.29 -34.82 -21.14
N LYS A 18 30.11 -34.03 -22.22
CA LYS A 18 29.89 -34.57 -23.57
C LYS A 18 31.06 -35.45 -24.00
N LYS A 19 32.29 -35.00 -23.76
CA LYS A 19 33.51 -35.73 -24.06
C LYS A 19 33.64 -37.01 -23.24
N ALA A 20 33.26 -36.99 -21.96
CA ALA A 20 33.23 -38.18 -21.11
C ALA A 20 32.22 -39.23 -21.61
N ILE A 21 31.02 -38.80 -22.03
CA ILE A 21 30.00 -39.69 -22.61
C ILE A 21 30.50 -40.30 -23.92
N GLN A 22 31.13 -39.50 -24.79
CA GLN A 22 31.69 -39.97 -26.04
C GLN A 22 32.79 -41.03 -25.82
N LEU A 23 33.75 -40.76 -24.93
CA LEU A 23 34.81 -41.71 -24.58
C LEU A 23 34.26 -43.00 -23.95
N HIS A 24 33.16 -42.91 -23.21
CA HIS A 24 32.51 -44.08 -22.64
C HIS A 24 31.82 -44.92 -23.72
N ASN A 25 31.09 -44.28 -24.65
CA ASN A 25 30.32 -44.97 -25.68
C ASN A 25 31.20 -45.52 -26.81
N ASP A 26 32.16 -44.73 -27.29
CA ASP A 26 32.96 -45.07 -28.48
C ASP A 26 34.12 -46.00 -28.15
N LEU A 27 34.70 -45.86 -26.95
CA LEU A 27 35.90 -46.60 -26.53
C LEU A 27 35.66 -47.56 -25.36
N GLY A 28 34.45 -47.59 -24.79
CA GLY A 28 34.12 -48.45 -23.65
C GLY A 28 34.85 -48.08 -22.35
N TRP A 29 35.38 -46.86 -22.23
CA TRP A 29 36.22 -46.51 -21.08
C TRP A 29 35.41 -46.35 -19.80
N GLY A 30 35.92 -46.91 -18.69
CA GLY A 30 35.34 -46.72 -17.36
C GLY A 30 35.66 -45.34 -16.76
N SER A 31 34.89 -44.96 -15.74
CA SER A 31 34.99 -43.66 -15.05
C SER A 31 36.41 -43.27 -14.58
N ARG A 32 37.25 -44.25 -14.21
CA ARG A 32 38.64 -44.02 -13.78
C ARG A 32 39.52 -43.51 -14.92
N LYS A 33 39.53 -44.24 -16.03
CA LYS A 33 40.35 -43.95 -17.21
C LYS A 33 39.94 -42.63 -17.87
N ILE A 34 38.63 -42.36 -17.91
CA ILE A 34 38.10 -41.08 -18.40
C ILE A 34 38.49 -39.93 -17.46
N GLY A 35 38.43 -40.13 -16.14
CA GLY A 35 38.82 -39.12 -15.16
C GLY A 35 40.30 -38.73 -15.27
N GLU A 36 41.18 -39.72 -15.40
CA GLU A 36 42.61 -39.52 -15.63
C GLU A 36 42.87 -38.77 -16.95
N PHE A 37 42.21 -39.16 -18.04
CA PHE A 37 42.38 -38.54 -19.35
C PHE A 37 41.86 -37.09 -19.43
N LEU A 38 40.73 -36.79 -18.77
CA LEU A 38 40.11 -35.47 -18.77
C LEU A 38 40.60 -34.57 -17.63
N GLY A 39 41.51 -35.05 -16.78
CA GLY A 39 42.02 -34.29 -15.63
C GLY A 39 40.97 -34.01 -14.54
N ILE A 40 39.90 -34.80 -14.49
CA ILE A 40 38.77 -34.62 -13.56
C ILE A 40 38.63 -35.82 -12.62
N ASN A 41 38.07 -35.60 -11.43
CA ASN A 41 37.93 -36.67 -10.45
C ASN A 41 37.06 -37.81 -10.98
N GLN A 42 37.55 -39.06 -10.88
CA GLN A 42 36.81 -40.26 -11.27
C GLN A 42 35.38 -40.28 -10.72
N SER A 43 35.17 -39.85 -9.47
CA SER A 43 33.85 -39.83 -8.83
C SER A 43 32.88 -38.90 -9.55
N THR A 44 33.37 -37.79 -10.08
CA THR A 44 32.57 -36.86 -10.91
C THR A 44 32.15 -37.53 -12.20
N VAL A 45 33.05 -38.22 -12.88
CA VAL A 45 32.75 -38.97 -14.11
C VAL A 45 31.76 -40.11 -13.83
N SER A 46 31.92 -40.81 -12.71
CA SER A 46 31.00 -41.85 -12.27
C SER A 46 29.59 -41.30 -12.00
N ASP A 47 29.49 -40.14 -11.32
CA ASP A 47 28.22 -39.45 -11.07
C ASP A 47 27.51 -39.05 -12.38
N TRP A 48 28.28 -38.69 -13.42
CA TRP A 48 27.79 -38.35 -14.75
C TRP A 48 27.26 -39.56 -15.52
N LEU A 49 28.08 -40.62 -15.62
CA LEU A 49 27.77 -41.81 -16.43
C LEU A 49 26.67 -42.67 -15.81
N TYR A 50 26.68 -42.83 -14.47
CA TYR A 50 25.88 -43.87 -13.82
C TYR A 50 24.81 -43.34 -12.86
N ARG A 51 24.94 -42.11 -12.35
CA ARG A 51 24.01 -41.56 -11.33
C ARG A 51 23.11 -40.45 -11.84
N GLY A 52 23.15 -40.14 -13.14
CA GLY A 52 22.31 -39.11 -13.77
C GLY A 52 22.55 -37.68 -13.28
N ARG A 53 23.63 -37.44 -12.54
CA ARG A 53 23.99 -36.13 -11.97
C ARG A 53 24.86 -35.35 -12.95
N SER A 54 24.38 -35.22 -14.20
CA SER A 54 25.11 -34.53 -15.26
C SER A 54 25.06 -33.01 -15.09
N PRO A 55 26.06 -32.27 -15.60
CA PRO A 55 26.01 -30.81 -15.71
C PRO A 55 24.81 -30.33 -16.55
N LEU A 56 24.36 -31.12 -17.52
CA LEU A 56 23.15 -30.87 -18.31
C LEU A 56 21.86 -30.95 -17.48
N THR A 57 21.74 -31.94 -16.59
CA THR A 57 20.60 -32.05 -15.66
C THR A 57 20.56 -30.84 -14.73
N ILE A 58 21.72 -30.40 -14.24
CA ILE A 58 21.85 -29.22 -13.38
C ILE A 58 21.53 -27.94 -14.17
N TYR A 59 22.07 -27.81 -15.38
CA TYR A 59 21.82 -26.68 -16.28
C TYR A 59 20.35 -26.55 -16.64
N ASN A 60 19.70 -27.64 -17.08
CA ASN A 60 18.28 -27.63 -17.41
C ASN A 60 17.43 -27.26 -16.19
N LYS A 61 17.76 -27.77 -15.00
CA LYS A 61 17.07 -27.40 -13.76
C LYS A 61 17.25 -25.92 -13.41
N ILE A 62 18.44 -25.35 -13.62
CA ILE A 62 18.70 -23.92 -13.42
C ILE A 62 17.95 -23.09 -14.47
N LYS A 63 17.98 -23.49 -15.74
CA LYS A 63 17.30 -22.83 -16.86
C LYS A 63 15.78 -22.84 -16.67
N GLU A 64 15.18 -23.99 -16.36
CA GLU A 64 13.76 -24.12 -16.01
C GLU A 64 13.40 -23.25 -14.79
N THR A 65 14.27 -23.21 -13.78
CA THR A 65 14.06 -22.36 -12.60
C THR A 65 14.13 -20.88 -12.97
N GLN A 66 15.05 -20.49 -13.86
CA GLN A 66 15.21 -19.10 -14.31
C GLN A 66 14.07 -18.66 -15.22
N GLU A 67 13.66 -19.49 -16.18
CA GLU A 67 12.47 -19.27 -17.01
C GLU A 67 11.20 -19.17 -16.15
N TYR A 68 11.07 -20.05 -15.17
CA TYR A 68 9.99 -20.00 -14.19
C TYR A 68 10.02 -18.72 -13.34
N LEU A 69 11.19 -18.27 -12.86
CA LEU A 69 11.34 -17.01 -12.13
C LEU A 69 11.05 -15.79 -13.02
N ASN A 70 11.50 -15.80 -14.28
CA ASN A 70 11.27 -14.76 -15.26
C ASN A 70 9.77 -14.66 -15.65
N SER A 71 9.05 -15.78 -15.65
CA SER A 71 7.61 -15.82 -15.91
C SER A 71 6.75 -15.28 -14.76
N ARG A 72 7.32 -15.10 -13.56
CA ARG A 72 6.58 -14.63 -12.39
C ARG A 72 6.42 -13.12 -12.41
N GLN A 73 5.19 -12.69 -12.10
CA GLN A 73 4.90 -11.28 -11.99
C GLN A 73 5.22 -10.76 -10.58
N MET A 74 5.94 -9.64 -10.51
CA MET A 74 5.98 -8.85 -9.29
C MET A 74 4.63 -8.18 -9.09
N VAL A 75 3.84 -8.68 -8.14
CA VAL A 75 2.52 -8.13 -7.77
C VAL A 75 2.55 -6.62 -7.54
N ARG A 76 3.67 -6.06 -7.09
CA ARG A 76 3.82 -4.61 -6.88
C ARG A 76 3.76 -3.77 -8.15
N GLN A 77 4.11 -4.35 -9.29
CA GLN A 77 4.10 -3.70 -10.60
C GLN A 77 2.75 -3.84 -11.31
N LEU A 78 1.84 -4.66 -10.79
CA LEU A 78 0.51 -4.85 -11.35
C LEU A 78 -0.44 -3.73 -10.92
N LYS A 79 -1.41 -3.42 -11.80
CA LYS A 79 -2.55 -2.54 -11.50
C LYS A 79 -3.33 -3.05 -10.28
N ILE A 80 -3.96 -2.14 -9.55
CA ILE A 80 -4.55 -2.44 -8.23
C ILE A 80 -5.69 -3.45 -8.34
N GLU A 81 -6.49 -3.37 -9.39
CA GLU A 81 -7.60 -4.25 -9.71
C GLU A 81 -7.09 -5.68 -9.89
N LYS A 82 -5.99 -5.84 -10.64
CA LYS A 82 -5.37 -7.15 -10.88
C LYS A 82 -4.77 -7.74 -9.61
N ARG A 83 -4.21 -6.91 -8.72
CA ARG A 83 -3.69 -7.36 -7.42
C ARG A 83 -4.80 -7.86 -6.51
N ILE A 84 -5.95 -7.18 -6.51
CA ILE A 84 -7.15 -7.57 -5.75
C ILE A 84 -7.69 -8.88 -6.31
N GLU A 85 -7.84 -8.99 -7.63
CA GLU A 85 -8.27 -10.21 -8.31
C GLU A 85 -7.39 -11.41 -7.93
N LEU A 86 -6.06 -11.27 -8.03
CA LEU A 86 -5.09 -12.32 -7.71
C LEU A 86 -5.12 -12.72 -6.23
N TYR A 87 -5.39 -11.77 -5.33
CA TYR A 87 -5.57 -12.06 -3.91
C TYR A 87 -6.84 -12.85 -3.64
N HIS A 88 -7.98 -12.46 -4.22
CA HIS A 88 -9.23 -13.21 -4.07
C HIS A 88 -9.10 -14.63 -4.64
N LYS A 89 -8.50 -14.79 -5.82
CA LYS A 89 -8.19 -16.11 -6.40
C LYS A 89 -7.29 -16.95 -5.48
N THR A 90 -6.29 -16.33 -4.85
CA THR A 90 -5.42 -17.01 -3.87
C THR A 90 -6.23 -17.57 -2.68
N LEU A 91 -7.13 -16.77 -2.12
CA LEU A 91 -7.99 -17.20 -1.01
C LEU A 91 -9.01 -18.25 -1.43
N GLU A 92 -9.59 -18.10 -2.62
CA GLU A 92 -10.54 -19.06 -3.19
C GLU A 92 -9.87 -20.42 -3.39
N PHE A 93 -8.69 -20.46 -3.99
CA PHE A 93 -7.96 -21.72 -4.19
C PHE A 93 -7.58 -22.39 -2.87
N ARG A 94 -7.25 -21.60 -1.85
CA ARG A 94 -6.99 -22.12 -0.50
C ARG A 94 -8.25 -22.69 0.13
N LYS A 95 -9.40 -22.01 0.01
CA LYS A 95 -10.68 -22.41 0.60
C LYS A 95 -11.29 -23.61 -0.10
N LYS A 96 -11.33 -23.60 -1.43
CA LYS A 96 -12.01 -24.60 -2.27
C LYS A 96 -11.20 -25.88 -2.41
N PHE A 97 -9.88 -25.79 -2.54
CA PHE A 97 -9.04 -26.94 -2.84
C PHE A 97 -8.00 -27.28 -1.77
N GLY A 98 -7.88 -26.49 -0.70
CA GLY A 98 -6.89 -26.73 0.37
C GLY A 98 -5.43 -26.53 -0.08
N TRP A 99 -5.19 -25.94 -1.24
CA TRP A 99 -3.84 -25.89 -1.83
C TRP A 99 -2.83 -25.11 -0.98
N GLY A 100 -1.58 -25.59 -0.96
CA GLY A 100 -0.46 -24.90 -0.31
C GLY A 100 0.03 -23.69 -1.12
N TYR A 101 0.67 -22.73 -0.44
CA TYR A 101 1.11 -21.46 -1.05
C TYR A 101 2.05 -21.63 -2.25
N LYS A 102 2.88 -22.69 -2.30
CA LYS A 102 3.75 -22.99 -3.45
C LYS A 102 2.96 -23.39 -4.70
N LYS A 103 1.90 -24.19 -4.53
CA LYS A 103 1.04 -24.64 -5.63
C LYS A 103 0.24 -23.49 -6.19
N ILE A 104 -0.37 -22.68 -5.32
CA ILE A 104 -1.09 -21.47 -5.71
C ILE A 104 -0.17 -20.45 -6.42
N ALA A 105 1.06 -20.27 -5.92
CA ALA A 105 2.04 -19.39 -6.54
C ALA A 105 2.44 -19.84 -7.95
N LYS A 106 2.55 -21.15 -8.19
CA LYS A 106 2.79 -21.70 -9.53
C LYS A 106 1.60 -21.43 -10.46
N GLU A 107 0.39 -21.73 -9.99
CA GLU A 107 -0.83 -21.55 -10.78
C GLU A 107 -1.06 -20.10 -11.19
N LEU A 108 -0.92 -19.18 -10.24
CA LEU A 108 -1.16 -17.75 -10.46
C LEU A 108 0.07 -17.00 -11.00
N LYS A 109 1.17 -17.71 -11.30
CA LYS A 109 2.47 -17.13 -11.74
C LYS A 109 2.97 -16.01 -10.81
N LEU A 110 2.87 -16.24 -9.51
CA LEU A 110 3.27 -15.30 -8.45
C LEU A 110 4.52 -15.78 -7.70
N TYR A 111 5.18 -14.83 -7.03
CA TYR A 111 6.23 -15.17 -6.07
C TYR A 111 5.63 -15.90 -4.84
N PRO A 112 6.18 -17.05 -4.41
CA PRO A 112 5.70 -17.82 -3.26
C PRO A 112 5.71 -17.01 -1.98
N THR A 113 6.66 -16.09 -1.81
CA THR A 113 6.73 -15.17 -0.69
C THR A 113 5.51 -14.26 -0.62
N THR A 114 5.00 -13.81 -1.77
CA THR A 114 3.77 -13.00 -1.85
C THR A 114 2.54 -13.81 -1.42
N VAL A 115 2.37 -15.01 -1.99
CA VAL A 115 1.24 -15.89 -1.68
C VAL A 115 1.29 -16.37 -0.23
N ARG A 116 2.47 -16.72 0.28
CA ARG A 116 2.70 -17.03 1.70
C ARG A 116 2.29 -15.87 2.59
N GLY A 117 2.71 -14.65 2.22
CA GLY A 117 2.33 -13.43 2.94
C GLY A 117 0.82 -13.23 3.01
N TRP A 118 0.10 -13.51 1.92
CA TRP A 118 -1.36 -13.39 1.85
C TRP A 118 -2.09 -14.45 2.70
N ILE A 119 -1.65 -15.71 2.64
CA ILE A 119 -2.32 -16.83 3.32
C ILE A 119 -1.95 -16.91 4.80
N GLN A 120 -0.65 -16.88 5.11
CA GLN A 120 -0.15 -17.17 6.47
C GLN A 120 0.04 -15.91 7.30
N GLU A 121 0.60 -14.86 6.70
CA GLU A 121 0.96 -13.63 7.42
C GLU A 121 -0.17 -12.59 7.38
N LYS A 122 -1.33 -12.94 6.77
CA LYS A 122 -2.49 -12.08 6.56
C LYS A 122 -2.11 -10.70 5.99
N LYS A 123 -1.04 -10.64 5.19
CA LYS A 123 -0.60 -9.41 4.55
C LYS A 123 -1.66 -9.05 3.52
N CYS A 124 -2.26 -7.88 3.71
CA CYS A 124 -3.17 -7.34 2.72
C CYS A 124 -2.42 -7.21 1.37
N PRO A 125 -3.01 -7.58 0.22
CA PRO A 125 -2.40 -7.39 -1.10
C PRO A 125 -2.18 -5.91 -1.40
N LEU A 126 -2.85 -5.05 -0.66
CA LEU A 126 -2.76 -3.59 -0.70
C LEU A 126 -1.81 -3.04 0.38
N ARG A 127 -1.34 -3.88 1.32
CA ARG A 127 -0.48 -3.69 2.53
C ARG A 127 -0.87 -2.55 3.47
N LYS A 128 -1.23 -1.38 2.94
CA LYS A 128 -1.65 -0.14 3.61
C LYS A 128 -2.85 0.54 2.94
N ILE A 129 -3.27 0.09 1.76
CA ILE A 129 -4.31 0.73 0.96
C ILE A 129 -5.67 0.10 1.31
N ASN A 130 -6.48 0.88 2.04
CA ASN A 130 -7.95 0.84 2.14
C ASN A 130 -8.61 -0.15 3.12
N MET A 131 -8.50 0.16 4.40
CA MET A 131 -9.46 -0.32 5.42
C MET A 131 -10.66 0.64 5.59
N PHE A 132 -10.82 1.58 4.67
CA PHE A 132 -11.92 2.55 4.69
C PHE A 132 -13.18 1.93 4.08
N GLU A 133 -14.24 1.85 4.88
CA GLU A 133 -15.60 1.57 4.42
C GLU A 133 -16.38 2.89 4.32
N LYS A 134 -17.09 3.09 3.21
CA LYS A 134 -17.94 4.26 2.99
C LYS A 134 -19.24 4.13 3.81
N LYS A 135 -19.12 4.22 5.13
CA LYS A 135 -20.26 4.22 6.06
C LYS A 135 -20.25 5.53 6.85
N PRO A 136 -21.40 6.18 7.04
CA PRO A 136 -21.50 7.34 7.92
C PRO A 136 -20.97 7.00 9.31
N SER A 137 -20.12 7.87 9.86
CA SER A 137 -19.58 7.77 11.21
C SER A 137 -19.16 9.17 11.69
N LYS A 138 -19.14 9.36 13.01
CA LYS A 138 -18.64 10.59 13.65
C LYS A 138 -17.24 10.94 13.15
N GLU A 139 -16.36 9.94 13.09
CA GLU A 139 -14.98 10.13 12.63
C GLU A 139 -14.93 10.54 11.16
N LEU A 140 -15.75 9.96 10.29
CA LEU A 140 -15.78 10.35 8.88
C LEU A 140 -16.27 11.78 8.73
N SER A 141 -17.36 12.14 9.42
CA SER A 141 -17.96 13.48 9.37
C SER A 141 -16.96 14.56 9.84
N TYR A 142 -16.29 14.32 10.98
CA TYR A 142 -15.21 15.17 11.48
C TYR A 142 -14.06 15.31 10.48
N ILE A 143 -13.59 14.21 9.88
CA ILE A 143 -12.51 14.25 8.88
C ILE A 143 -12.93 15.01 7.63
N ILE A 144 -14.19 14.94 7.20
CA ILE A 144 -14.68 15.75 6.07
C ILE A 144 -14.59 17.23 6.41
N GLY A 145 -15.09 17.66 7.58
CA GLY A 145 -15.04 19.05 8.03
C GLY A 145 -13.61 19.57 8.13
N ALA A 146 -12.73 18.83 8.82
CA ALA A 146 -11.33 19.21 8.99
C ALA A 146 -10.56 19.27 7.66
N VAL A 147 -10.90 18.40 6.70
CA VAL A 147 -10.24 18.40 5.39
C VAL A 147 -10.72 19.53 4.49
N MET A 148 -11.98 19.96 4.63
CA MET A 148 -12.54 21.06 3.85
C MET A 148 -12.00 22.43 4.25
N GLY A 149 -11.54 22.58 5.51
CA GLY A 149 -10.80 23.76 5.94
C GLY A 149 -9.30 23.64 5.65
N ASP A 150 -8.57 22.92 6.52
CA ASP A 150 -7.10 22.88 6.52
C ASP A 150 -6.48 21.64 5.83
N GLY A 151 -7.29 20.81 5.19
CA GLY A 151 -6.85 19.55 4.61
C GLY A 151 -6.04 19.71 3.32
N ASN A 152 -4.93 18.98 3.21
CA ASN A 152 -4.20 18.84 1.96
C ASN A 152 -4.30 17.41 1.42
N LEU A 153 -5.17 17.23 0.42
CA LEU A 153 -5.32 15.97 -0.31
C LEU A 153 -4.40 15.95 -1.54
N LYS A 154 -3.69 14.84 -1.76
CA LYS A 154 -2.95 14.59 -3.01
C LYS A 154 -3.19 13.19 -3.53
N LEU A 155 -3.72 13.11 -4.76
CA LEU A 155 -3.73 11.89 -5.56
C LEU A 155 -2.60 11.99 -6.58
N LYS A 156 -1.62 11.08 -6.51
CA LYS A 156 -0.49 11.03 -7.45
C LYS A 156 -0.45 9.68 -8.14
N VAL A 157 -0.15 9.68 -9.44
CA VAL A 157 0.22 8.46 -10.17
C VAL A 157 1.75 8.37 -10.14
N HIS A 158 2.28 7.27 -9.63
CA HIS A 158 3.71 6.99 -9.65
C HIS A 158 4.16 6.67 -11.08
N LYS A 159 5.44 6.87 -11.40
CA LYS A 159 6.05 6.59 -12.73
C LYS A 159 5.79 5.16 -13.26
N ILE A 160 5.49 4.21 -12.37
CA ILE A 160 5.19 2.81 -12.71
C ILE A 160 3.68 2.50 -12.65
N GLY A 161 2.83 3.53 -12.80
CA GLY A 161 1.39 3.41 -13.03
C GLY A 161 0.49 3.22 -11.80
N PHE A 162 1.03 3.14 -10.58
CA PHE A 162 0.19 2.99 -9.38
C PHE A 162 -0.20 4.33 -8.75
N LYS A 163 -1.46 4.45 -8.30
CA LYS A 163 -1.95 5.63 -7.57
C LYS A 163 -1.51 5.63 -6.10
N ILE A 164 -1.28 6.81 -5.55
CA ILE A 164 -1.05 7.07 -4.12
C ILE A 164 -1.98 8.20 -3.70
N GLY A 165 -2.85 7.93 -2.72
CA GLY A 165 -3.64 8.95 -2.05
C GLY A 165 -2.99 9.34 -0.73
N ARG A 166 -2.72 10.63 -0.55
CA ARG A 166 -2.15 11.21 0.66
C ARG A 166 -3.14 12.22 1.24
N ILE A 167 -3.41 12.07 2.52
CA ILE A 167 -4.20 12.99 3.35
C ILE A 167 -3.22 13.60 4.34
N ARG A 168 -3.12 14.94 4.35
CA ARG A 168 -2.23 15.67 5.25
C ARG A 168 -3.01 16.77 5.96
N LEU A 169 -2.80 16.89 7.26
CA LEU A 169 -3.16 18.07 8.06
C LEU A 169 -1.88 18.65 8.67
N SER A 170 -1.73 19.98 8.67
CA SER A 170 -0.55 20.68 9.19
C SER A 170 -0.97 21.98 9.88
N VAL A 171 -1.06 21.97 11.22
CA VAL A 171 -1.75 23.01 12.02
C VAL A 171 -0.89 23.47 13.18
N LYS A 172 -1.11 24.68 13.72
CA LYS A 172 -0.33 25.17 14.88
C LYS A 172 -0.82 24.51 16.19
N GLU A 173 -2.09 24.15 16.23
CA GLU A 173 -2.79 23.63 17.39
C GLU A 173 -2.57 22.11 17.48
N ARG A 174 -1.75 21.71 18.46
CA ARG A 174 -1.41 20.29 18.68
C ARG A 174 -2.64 19.43 18.98
N GLU A 175 -3.61 19.97 19.71
CA GLU A 175 -4.84 19.25 20.07
C GLU A 175 -5.69 18.94 18.84
N PHE A 176 -5.80 19.89 17.90
CA PHE A 176 -6.48 19.65 16.63
C PHE A 176 -5.81 18.51 15.86
N ALA A 177 -4.48 18.52 15.73
CA ALA A 177 -3.73 17.43 15.11
C ALA A 177 -3.95 16.07 15.81
N LEU A 178 -4.07 16.05 17.15
CA LEU A 178 -4.34 14.85 17.92
C LEU A 178 -5.75 14.28 17.65
N VAL A 179 -6.78 15.13 17.67
CA VAL A 179 -8.17 14.72 17.40
C VAL A 179 -8.29 14.19 15.98
N PHE A 180 -7.74 14.91 15.00
CA PHE A 180 -7.71 14.47 13.60
C PHE A 180 -7.01 13.12 13.44
N ASN A 181 -5.85 12.91 14.07
CA ASN A 181 -5.13 11.64 14.04
C ASN A 181 -5.94 10.50 14.67
N LYS A 182 -6.61 10.76 15.81
CA LYS A 182 -7.46 9.78 16.48
C LYS A 182 -8.63 9.35 15.58
N CYS A 183 -9.31 10.32 14.96
CA CYS A 183 -10.38 10.07 14.00
C CYS A 183 -9.89 9.25 12.80
N LEU A 184 -8.78 9.64 12.15
CA LEU A 184 -8.17 8.87 11.05
C LEU A 184 -7.81 7.44 11.45
N THR A 185 -7.27 7.27 12.65
CA THR A 185 -6.83 5.96 13.15
C THR A 185 -8.02 5.02 13.32
N LYS A 186 -9.13 5.51 13.89
CA LYS A 186 -10.35 4.74 14.06
C LYS A 186 -11.05 4.49 12.72
N LEU A 187 -11.19 5.52 11.88
CA LEU A 187 -11.80 5.43 10.55
C LEU A 187 -11.10 4.40 9.66
N LEU A 188 -9.76 4.37 9.71
CA LEU A 188 -8.94 3.43 8.97
C LEU A 188 -8.62 2.15 9.75
N ARG A 189 -9.31 1.92 10.89
CA ARG A 189 -9.26 0.72 11.73
C ARG A 189 -7.83 0.29 12.10
N ARG A 190 -6.95 1.27 12.33
CA ARG A 190 -5.55 1.03 12.66
C ARG A 190 -5.40 0.67 14.13
N LYS A 191 -4.51 -0.28 14.41
CA LYS A 191 -4.11 -0.63 15.79
C LYS A 191 -3.28 0.45 16.48
N LYS A 192 -2.57 1.28 15.71
CA LYS A 192 -1.69 2.33 16.23
C LYS A 192 -1.97 3.66 15.51
N PRO A 193 -1.94 4.79 16.24
CA PRO A 193 -2.06 6.12 15.66
C PRO A 193 -1.01 6.39 14.57
N TYR A 194 -1.28 7.40 13.74
CA TYR A 194 -0.23 7.97 12.89
C TYR A 194 0.74 8.78 13.74
N SER A 195 1.95 9.00 13.22
CA SER A 195 2.91 9.90 13.85
C SER A 195 2.45 11.35 13.67
N ILE A 196 2.54 12.14 14.74
CA ILE A 196 2.42 13.60 14.69
C ILE A 196 3.85 14.14 14.65
N ARG A 197 4.20 14.87 13.60
CA ARG A 197 5.53 15.44 13.41
C ARG A 197 5.49 16.93 13.68
N ALA A 198 6.40 17.44 14.52
CA ALA A 198 6.66 18.87 14.57
C ALA A 198 7.45 19.26 13.32
N THR A 199 7.02 20.32 12.64
CA THR A 199 7.69 20.88 11.47
C THR A 199 8.55 22.07 11.87
N SER A 200 9.50 22.46 11.02
CA SER A 200 10.44 23.56 11.31
C SER A 200 9.76 24.92 11.46
N ASP A 201 8.58 25.09 10.89
CA ASP A 201 7.71 26.28 10.99
C ASP A 201 6.79 26.24 12.23
N GLY A 202 7.02 25.32 13.17
CA GLY A 202 6.29 25.26 14.44
C GLY A 202 4.89 24.64 14.34
N ARG A 203 4.57 23.94 13.25
CA ARG A 203 3.28 23.25 13.07
C ARG A 203 3.37 21.77 13.46
N TYR A 204 2.22 21.16 13.67
CA TYR A 204 2.03 19.74 13.92
C TYR A 204 1.39 19.09 12.70
N GLU A 205 2.07 18.09 12.16
CA GLU A 205 1.69 17.44 10.92
C GLU A 205 1.27 15.99 11.13
N VAL A 206 0.12 15.63 10.56
CA VAL A 206 -0.40 14.26 10.46
C VAL A 206 -0.49 13.86 8.98
N VAL A 207 0.10 12.73 8.62
CA VAL A 207 0.05 12.20 7.24
C VAL A 207 -0.48 10.78 7.22
N ALA A 208 -1.59 10.59 6.50
CA ALA A 208 -2.17 9.29 6.20
C ALA A 208 -2.12 8.98 4.71
N TYR A 209 -2.10 7.69 4.39
CA TYR A 209 -2.13 7.19 3.01
C TYR A 209 -3.29 6.22 2.83
N SER A 210 -4.27 6.60 2.01
CA SER A 210 -5.39 5.75 1.59
C SER A 210 -5.95 6.29 0.28
N ILE A 211 -5.94 5.45 -0.76
CA ILE A 211 -6.45 5.85 -2.08
C ILE A 211 -7.97 6.05 -2.02
N ILE A 212 -8.73 5.08 -1.46
CA ILE A 212 -10.20 5.17 -1.44
C ILE A 212 -10.68 6.31 -0.55
N LEU A 213 -10.05 6.55 0.61
CA LEU A 213 -10.43 7.69 1.44
C LEU A 213 -10.08 9.01 0.75
N THR A 214 -8.91 9.12 0.10
CA THR A 214 -8.56 10.35 -0.62
C THR A 214 -9.52 10.59 -1.79
N GLU A 215 -9.80 9.57 -2.61
CA GLU A 215 -10.78 9.67 -3.72
C GLU A 215 -12.20 9.98 -3.22
N PHE A 216 -12.57 9.49 -2.03
CA PHE A 216 -13.84 9.82 -1.39
C PHE A 216 -13.89 11.29 -0.96
N LEU A 217 -12.87 11.77 -0.25
CA LEU A 217 -12.80 13.15 0.24
C LEU A 217 -12.66 14.19 -0.88
N THR A 218 -12.22 13.81 -2.08
CA THR A 218 -12.16 14.69 -3.26
C THR A 218 -13.49 14.85 -4.00
N GLN A 219 -14.56 14.17 -3.56
CA GLN A 219 -15.87 14.30 -4.20
C GLN A 219 -16.47 15.68 -3.93
N LYS A 220 -17.43 16.10 -4.78
CA LYS A 220 -18.23 17.30 -4.57
C LYS A 220 -19.00 17.24 -3.25
N LEU A 221 -19.24 18.40 -2.64
CA LEU A 221 -19.94 18.52 -1.36
C LEU A 221 -21.26 17.74 -1.34
N ASP A 222 -22.07 17.82 -2.41
CA ASP A 222 -23.34 17.08 -2.54
C ASP A 222 -23.22 15.58 -2.31
N ASN A 223 -22.13 14.95 -2.77
CA ASN A 223 -21.90 13.52 -2.60
C ASN A 223 -21.47 13.17 -1.15
N LEU A 224 -20.99 14.17 -0.41
CA LEU A 224 -20.57 14.02 0.98
C LEU A 224 -21.70 14.32 1.97
N LYS A 225 -22.73 15.08 1.57
CA LYS A 225 -23.89 15.44 2.40
C LYS A 225 -24.52 14.25 3.17
N PRO A 226 -24.76 13.08 2.56
CA PRO A 226 -25.35 11.95 3.30
C PRO A 226 -24.51 11.45 4.49
N PHE A 227 -23.20 11.64 4.44
CA PHE A 227 -22.27 11.25 5.51
C PHE A 227 -22.17 12.34 6.58
N ILE A 228 -22.24 13.60 6.15
CA ILE A 228 -22.21 14.79 7.00
C ILE A 228 -23.52 14.88 7.82
N GLU A 229 -24.67 14.81 7.15
CA GLU A 229 -25.99 14.98 7.77
C GLU A 229 -26.37 13.85 8.74
N ALA A 230 -25.69 12.71 8.66
CA ALA A 230 -25.80 11.65 9.66
C ALA A 230 -25.12 12.00 11.00
N TYR A 231 -24.10 12.87 10.96
CA TYR A 231 -23.32 13.33 12.12
C TYR A 231 -22.93 14.80 11.98
N PRO A 232 -23.90 15.74 11.91
CA PRO A 232 -23.65 17.12 11.51
C PRO A 232 -22.81 17.88 12.53
N SER A 233 -22.94 17.56 13.82
CA SER A 233 -22.14 18.15 14.90
C SER A 233 -20.65 17.88 14.72
N ASP A 234 -20.29 16.66 14.29
CA ASP A 234 -18.90 16.26 14.12
C ASP A 234 -18.27 16.94 12.90
N PHE A 235 -19.03 17.12 11.82
CA PHE A 235 -18.60 17.91 10.66
C PHE A 235 -18.35 19.37 11.04
N ILE A 236 -19.33 20.02 11.69
CA ILE A 236 -19.22 21.43 12.11
C ILE A 236 -18.02 21.59 13.04
N LYS A 237 -17.82 20.66 13.98
CA LYS A 237 -16.66 20.68 14.87
C LYS A 237 -15.34 20.57 14.09
N GLY A 238 -15.21 19.62 13.17
CA GLY A 238 -13.98 19.47 12.38
C GLY A 238 -13.70 20.71 11.51
N PHE A 239 -14.73 21.33 10.96
CA PHE A 239 -14.61 22.55 10.17
C PHE A 239 -14.24 23.77 11.04
N ALA A 240 -14.89 23.94 12.19
CA ALA A 240 -14.58 25.00 13.15
C ALA A 240 -13.19 24.84 13.78
N ASP A 241 -12.71 23.62 14.03
CA ASP A 241 -11.33 23.38 14.48
C ASP A 241 -10.29 23.84 13.43
N SER A 242 -10.68 23.96 12.16
CA SER A 242 -9.80 24.40 11.06
C SER A 242 -9.91 25.90 10.77
N GLU A 243 -11.12 26.42 10.74
CA GLU A 243 -11.46 27.75 10.19
C GLU A 243 -12.08 28.69 11.20
N GLY A 244 -12.34 28.20 12.42
CA GLY A 244 -13.10 28.88 13.44
C GLY A 244 -12.24 29.54 14.51
N TRP A 245 -12.71 30.66 15.04
CA TRP A 245 -12.15 31.30 16.22
C TRP A 245 -13.25 31.89 17.11
N PRO A 246 -13.04 31.97 18.43
CA PRO A 246 -13.93 32.70 19.30
C PRO A 246 -13.74 34.21 19.08
N ASN A 247 -14.85 34.93 18.90
CA ASN A 247 -14.88 36.38 18.97
C ASN A 247 -15.59 36.77 20.27
N VAL A 248 -14.91 37.53 21.12
CA VAL A 248 -15.43 37.96 22.42
C VAL A 248 -15.41 39.48 22.46
N THR A 249 -16.58 40.08 22.59
CA THR A 249 -16.75 41.53 22.66
C THR A 249 -17.25 41.90 24.05
N ALA A 250 -16.48 42.75 24.75
CA ALA A 250 -16.83 43.30 26.05
C ALA A 250 -17.10 44.80 25.89
N GLY A 251 -18.31 45.11 25.40
CA GLY A 251 -18.78 46.48 25.19
C GLY A 251 -19.80 46.89 26.24
N LYS A 252 -20.95 47.43 25.79
CA LYS A 252 -22.11 47.65 26.67
C LYS A 252 -22.69 46.35 27.22
N GLU A 253 -22.54 45.27 26.45
CA GLU A 253 -22.89 43.90 26.83
C GLU A 253 -21.69 42.99 26.54
N PHE A 254 -21.66 41.84 27.22
CA PHE A 254 -20.67 40.80 27.01
C PHE A 254 -21.25 39.78 26.02
N ASP A 255 -20.64 39.70 24.84
CA ASP A 255 -21.10 38.83 23.76
C ASP A 255 -19.98 37.86 23.33
N ILE A 256 -20.37 36.63 23.04
CA ILE A 256 -19.47 35.56 22.61
C ILE A 256 -20.02 34.91 21.36
N GLU A 257 -19.27 35.05 20.28
CA GLU A 257 -19.58 34.46 18.98
C GLU A 257 -18.49 33.46 18.58
N VAL A 258 -18.88 32.46 17.78
CA VAL A 258 -17.91 31.65 17.03
C VAL A 258 -17.96 32.12 15.59
N GLN A 259 -16.85 32.68 15.12
CA GLN A 259 -16.70 33.09 13.73
C GLN A 259 -15.98 32.00 12.96
N ILE A 260 -16.40 31.77 11.71
CA ILE A 260 -15.77 30.84 10.78
C ILE A 260 -15.61 31.57 9.45
N SER A 261 -14.38 31.65 8.93
CA SER A 261 -14.12 32.19 7.59
C SER A 261 -13.67 31.12 6.65
N ASN A 262 -14.12 31.16 5.40
CA ASN A 262 -13.56 30.33 4.34
C ASN A 262 -13.81 30.99 2.99
N SER A 263 -12.89 30.84 2.04
CA SER A 263 -13.06 31.39 0.70
C SER A 263 -14.20 30.73 -0.09
N CYS A 264 -14.63 29.53 0.29
CA CYS A 264 -15.73 28.82 -0.34
C CYS A 264 -17.08 29.15 0.33
N LYS A 265 -17.81 30.13 -0.25
CA LYS A 265 -19.14 30.52 0.23
C LYS A 265 -20.14 29.35 0.30
N GLU A 266 -20.06 28.40 -0.63
CA GLU A 266 -20.95 27.23 -0.66
C GLU A 266 -20.86 26.41 0.64
N ILE A 267 -19.64 26.22 1.18
CA ILE A 267 -19.44 25.49 2.41
C ILE A 267 -19.96 26.29 3.62
N LEU A 268 -19.77 27.60 3.64
CA LEU A 268 -20.30 28.47 4.71
C LEU A 268 -21.83 28.46 4.76
N GLU A 269 -22.50 28.58 3.60
CA GLU A 269 -23.96 28.48 3.53
C GLU A 269 -24.46 27.09 3.94
N TYR A 270 -23.69 26.04 3.61
CA TYR A 270 -24.02 24.69 4.05
C TYR A 270 -23.86 24.52 5.57
N VAL A 271 -22.80 25.07 6.18
CA VAL A 271 -22.63 25.08 7.64
C VAL A 271 -23.78 25.83 8.32
N LYS A 272 -24.17 27.01 7.80
CA LYS A 272 -25.34 27.76 8.29
C LYS A 272 -26.62 26.93 8.21
N PHE A 273 -26.84 26.23 7.09
CA PHE A 273 -27.96 25.32 6.92
C PHE A 273 -27.95 24.20 7.99
N LEU A 274 -26.80 23.56 8.23
CA LEU A 274 -26.67 22.50 9.23
C LEU A 274 -26.94 23.01 10.65
N LEU A 275 -26.37 24.17 11.01
CA LEU A 275 -26.59 24.84 12.30
C LEU A 275 -28.08 25.12 12.55
N CYS A 276 -28.77 25.67 11.56
CA CYS A 276 -30.20 25.97 11.66
C CYS A 276 -31.04 24.68 11.73
N LYS A 277 -30.86 23.77 10.77
CA LYS A 277 -31.71 22.58 10.60
C LYS A 277 -31.58 21.58 11.75
N TYR A 278 -30.37 21.34 12.25
CA TYR A 278 -30.11 20.26 13.23
C TYR A 278 -29.96 20.75 14.67
N PHE A 279 -29.66 22.04 14.87
CA PHE A 279 -29.36 22.58 16.21
C PHE A 279 -30.15 23.84 16.56
N ASN A 280 -30.99 24.37 15.66
CA ASN A 280 -31.71 25.63 15.84
C ASN A 280 -30.78 26.82 16.19
N ILE A 281 -29.53 26.76 15.71
CA ILE A 281 -28.53 27.82 15.89
C ILE A 281 -28.64 28.78 14.70
N LYS A 282 -28.99 30.03 14.99
CA LYS A 282 -29.02 31.10 13.98
C LYS A 282 -27.60 31.56 13.68
N SER A 283 -27.29 31.74 12.41
CA SER A 283 -26.00 32.25 11.95
C SER A 283 -26.17 33.04 10.65
N THR A 284 -25.22 33.93 10.40
CA THR A 284 -25.21 34.81 9.23
C THR A 284 -23.91 34.57 8.45
N VAL A 285 -23.99 34.62 7.12
CA VAL A 285 -22.83 34.54 6.23
C VAL A 285 -22.70 35.89 5.54
N THR A 286 -21.59 36.59 5.77
CA THR A 286 -21.29 37.89 5.18
C THR A 286 -19.98 37.81 4.41
N PRO A 287 -19.87 38.46 3.24
CA PRO A 287 -18.58 38.65 2.60
C PRO A 287 -17.70 39.54 3.49
N MET A 288 -16.41 39.21 3.61
CA MET A 288 -15.44 40.20 4.09
C MET A 288 -15.10 41.13 2.94
N GLU A 289 -15.45 42.40 3.06
CA GLU A 289 -14.89 43.45 2.23
C GLU A 289 -13.47 43.72 2.73
N ASN A 290 -12.51 43.79 1.81
CA ASN A 290 -11.14 44.15 2.17
C ASN A 290 -11.19 45.52 2.85
N GLN A 291 -10.80 45.57 4.12
CA GLN A 291 -10.43 46.84 4.72
C GLN A 291 -9.19 47.30 3.95
N GLU A 292 -9.34 48.32 3.10
CA GLU A 292 -8.22 49.02 2.47
C GLU A 292 -7.31 49.49 3.60
N GLU A 293 -6.08 48.98 3.63
CA GLU A 293 -4.99 49.45 4.49
C GLU A 293 -4.55 50.87 4.11
#